data_AF-A0A1H8TF00-F1
#
_entry.id   AF-A0A1H8TF00-F1
#
_cell.length_a   1.000
_cell.length_b   1.000
_cell.length_c   1.000
_cell.angle_alpha   90.00
_cell.angle_beta   90.00
_cell.angle_gamma   90.00
#
_symmetry.space_group_name_H-M   'P 1'
#
loop_
_entity.id
_entity.type
_entity.pdbx_description
1 polymer ?
#
loop_
_entity_poly.entity_id
_entity_poly.type
_entity_poly.pdbx_seq_one_letter_code
_entity_poly.pdbx_strand_id
1 'polypeptide(L)'
;MSKDAGRLEDLPKADGPLVRVTLHDGQRLYAVVKGRRREPDGSWWFDLQIHLPVPNTTWGTLRDEPAAVDFRAPAGRCEPIEGEAYDQVPTERVGVAPAWKVEERVYFTDDVGPASIVHRGHCHATRDHAPPATTEQARAILARTDAAACQVCRPDRPLRTAA
;
A
#
# COMPACT_ATOMS: atom_id res chain seq x y z
N MET A 1 6.46 0.70 42.26
CA MET A 1 5.31 1.34 41.59
C MET A 1 5.71 2.77 41.24
N SER A 2 6.13 3.01 40.00
CA SER A 2 6.15 4.36 39.41
C SER A 2 5.64 4.22 37.98
N LYS A 3 4.63 5.03 37.72
CA LYS A 3 3.76 5.04 36.56
C LYS A 3 4.39 6.04 35.59
N ASP A 4 5.11 5.55 34.57
CA ASP A 4 5.50 6.39 33.43
C ASP A 4 4.22 6.65 32.63
N ALA A 5 3.52 7.71 33.02
CA ALA A 5 2.42 8.27 32.26
C ALA A 5 2.99 8.74 30.91
N GLY A 6 2.44 8.15 29.85
CA GLY A 6 2.89 8.31 28.47
C GLY A 6 3.17 9.75 28.09
N ARG A 7 4.41 10.02 27.72
CA ARG A 7 4.67 11.01 26.68
C ARG A 7 3.91 10.51 25.46
N LEU A 8 2.87 11.22 25.01
CA LEU A 8 2.34 11.00 23.67
C LEU A 8 3.55 11.05 22.75
N GLU A 9 3.90 9.90 22.19
CA GLU A 9 5.00 9.82 21.27
C GLU A 9 4.62 10.72 20.10
N ASP A 10 5.52 11.62 19.71
CA ASP A 10 5.26 12.54 18.61
C ASP A 10 5.34 11.72 17.32
N LEU A 11 4.22 11.11 16.94
CA LEU A 11 4.13 10.17 15.84
C LEU A 11 4.34 10.91 14.52
N PRO A 12 5.00 10.27 13.53
CA PRO A 12 5.09 10.85 12.20
C PRO A 12 3.68 11.03 11.62
N LYS A 13 3.47 12.10 10.85
CA LYS A 13 2.23 12.24 10.07
C LYS A 13 2.21 11.20 8.95
N ALA A 14 1.09 10.50 8.81
CA ALA A 14 0.90 9.45 7.82
C ALA A 14 -0.51 9.52 7.21
N ASP A 15 -0.66 8.93 6.02
CA ASP A 15 -1.93 8.79 5.30
C ASP A 15 -2.69 7.50 5.66
N GLY A 16 -2.33 6.85 6.77
CA GLY A 16 -2.93 5.62 7.27
C GLY A 16 -2.39 5.24 8.65
N PRO A 17 -2.93 4.17 9.25
CA PRO A 17 -2.55 3.78 10.60
C PRO A 17 -1.11 3.29 10.65
N LEU A 18 -0.36 3.80 11.61
CA LEU A 18 1.04 3.45 11.80
C LEU A 18 1.21 2.17 12.61
N VAL A 19 2.25 1.40 12.34
CA VAL A 19 2.76 0.35 13.24
C VAL A 19 4.24 0.59 13.52
N ARG A 20 4.69 0.14 14.69
CA ARG A 20 6.12 0.00 14.95
C ARG A 20 6.56 -1.39 14.52
N VAL A 21 7.42 -1.47 13.52
CA VAL A 21 7.96 -2.74 13.02
C VAL A 21 9.41 -2.93 13.43
N THR A 22 9.77 -4.15 13.82
CA THR A 22 11.16 -4.54 14.10
C THR A 22 11.74 -5.33 12.91
N LEU A 23 12.80 -4.80 12.33
CA LEU A 23 13.55 -5.43 11.24
C LEU A 23 14.47 -6.56 11.75
N HIS A 24 15.10 -7.28 10.81
CA HIS A 24 15.92 -8.45 11.12
C HIS A 24 17.17 -8.14 11.96
N ASP A 25 17.72 -6.94 11.81
CA ASP A 25 18.87 -6.43 12.55
C ASP A 25 18.49 -5.81 13.91
N GLY A 26 17.20 -5.83 14.26
CA GLY A 26 16.67 -5.20 15.47
C GLY A 26 16.34 -3.71 15.31
N GLN A 27 16.56 -3.12 14.13
CA GLN A 27 16.12 -1.76 13.86
C GLN A 27 14.61 -1.64 14.01
N ARG A 28 14.15 -0.57 14.66
CA ARG A 28 12.73 -0.26 14.83
C ARG A 28 12.38 0.96 14.00
N LEU A 29 11.27 0.88 13.28
CA LEU A 29 10.79 1.98 12.45
C LEU A 29 9.27 2.05 12.46
N TYR A 30 8.74 3.23 12.15
CA TYR A 30 7.31 3.43 11.91
C TYR A 30 6.99 3.17 10.44
N ALA A 31 5.97 2.38 10.19
CA ALA A 31 5.48 2.09 8.84
C ALA A 31 3.97 2.24 8.78
N VAL A 32 3.45 2.66 7.63
CA VAL A 32 2.01 2.76 7.38
C VAL A 32 1.49 1.38 7.02
N VAL A 33 0.40 0.94 7.66
CA VAL A 33 -0.28 -0.31 7.29
C VAL A 33 -1.19 -0.06 6.10
N LYS A 34 -0.86 -0.64 4.95
CA LYS A 34 -1.68 -0.56 3.74
C LYS A 34 -2.61 -1.76 3.58
N GLY A 35 -2.29 -2.88 4.23
CA GLY A 35 -3.13 -4.08 4.21
C GLY A 35 -2.72 -5.12 5.26
N ARG A 36 -3.60 -6.07 5.51
CA ARG A 36 -3.28 -7.29 6.25
C ARG A 36 -3.73 -8.51 5.46
N ARG A 37 -2.93 -9.56 5.47
CA ARG A 37 -3.17 -10.81 4.77
C ARG A 37 -3.05 -11.97 5.74
N ARG A 38 -3.97 -12.91 5.63
CA ARG A 38 -3.83 -14.22 6.27
C ARG A 38 -3.27 -15.18 5.24
N GLU A 39 -2.16 -15.84 5.54
CA GLU A 39 -1.57 -16.87 4.69
C GLU A 39 -2.26 -18.24 4.89
N PRO A 40 -2.08 -19.21 3.97
CA PRO A 40 -2.70 -20.53 4.06
C PRO A 40 -2.38 -21.29 5.35
N ASP A 41 -1.20 -21.06 5.93
CA ASP A 41 -0.78 -21.62 7.22
C ASP A 41 -1.46 -20.95 8.43
N GLY A 42 -2.32 -19.97 8.18
CA GLY A 42 -3.05 -19.21 9.19
C GLY A 42 -2.27 -18.05 9.79
N SER A 43 -0.99 -17.86 9.41
CA SER A 43 -0.17 -16.73 9.85
C SER A 43 -0.69 -15.41 9.29
N TRP A 44 -0.52 -14.34 10.07
CA TRP A 44 -0.90 -12.98 9.67
C TRP A 44 0.34 -12.19 9.27
N TRP A 45 0.21 -11.45 8.18
CA TRP A 45 1.21 -10.54 7.66
C TRP A 45 0.58 -9.18 7.40
N PHE A 46 1.39 -8.14 7.50
CA PHE A 46 1.03 -6.78 7.10
C PHE A 46 1.76 -6.40 5.82
N ASP A 47 1.04 -5.75 4.92
CA ASP A 47 1.60 -4.99 3.81
C ASP A 47 1.88 -3.57 4.34
N LEU A 48 3.15 -3.18 4.37
CA LEU A 48 3.67 -1.99 5.02
C LEU A 48 4.36 -1.07 4.01
N GLN A 49 4.30 0.24 4.27
CA GLN A 49 4.97 1.26 3.46
C GLN A 49 5.77 2.22 4.33
N ILE A 50 6.97 2.59 3.87
CA ILE A 50 7.83 3.62 4.47
C ILE A 50 8.35 4.58 3.39
N HIS A 51 8.88 5.73 3.79
CA HIS A 51 9.64 6.60 2.89
C HIS A 51 11.14 6.45 3.17
N LEU A 52 11.93 6.20 2.12
CA LEU A 52 13.38 6.22 2.16
C LEU A 52 13.92 7.34 1.27
N PRO A 53 15.05 7.98 1.63
CA PRO A 53 15.70 8.94 0.75
C PRO A 53 16.26 8.21 -0.47
N VAL A 54 15.95 8.73 -1.66
CA VAL A 54 16.55 8.27 -2.91
C VAL A 54 17.33 9.40 -3.57
N PRO A 55 18.51 9.10 -4.14
CA PRO A 55 19.30 10.10 -4.84
C PRO A 55 18.59 10.51 -6.14
N ASN A 56 18.33 11.81 -6.28
CA ASN A 56 17.85 12.41 -7.53
C ASN A 56 18.83 13.48 -7.99
N THR A 57 19.15 13.52 -9.28
CA THR A 57 19.95 14.60 -9.87
C THR A 57 19.05 15.60 -10.55
N THR A 58 18.82 16.74 -9.91
CA THR A 58 18.05 17.84 -10.51
C THR A 58 19.01 18.98 -10.83
N TRP A 59 19.06 19.37 -12.10
CA TRP A 59 19.94 20.44 -12.62
C TRP A 59 21.42 20.26 -12.21
N GLY A 60 21.92 19.02 -12.28
CA GLY A 60 23.30 18.69 -11.96
C GLY A 60 23.64 18.67 -10.47
N THR A 61 22.65 18.86 -9.58
CA THR A 61 22.83 18.78 -8.12
C THR A 61 22.16 17.53 -7.57
N LEU A 62 22.87 16.78 -6.72
CA LEU A 62 22.32 15.64 -5.99
C LEU A 62 21.39 16.12 -4.87
N ARG A 63 20.17 15.57 -4.84
CA ARG A 63 19.15 15.81 -3.82
C ARG A 63 18.64 14.49 -3.27
N ASP A 64 18.19 14.51 -2.02
CA ASP A 64 17.46 13.41 -1.39
C ASP A 64 15.96 13.68 -1.49
N GLU A 65 15.27 12.89 -2.31
CA GLU A 65 13.81 12.94 -2.41
C GLU A 65 13.23 11.73 -1.64
N PRO A 66 12.10 11.86 -0.95
CA PRO A 66 11.45 10.73 -0.31
C PRO A 66 10.78 9.83 -1.37
N ALA A 67 11.11 8.54 -1.36
CA ALA A 67 10.42 7.54 -2.16
C ALA A 67 9.72 6.51 -1.28
N ALA A 68 8.49 6.17 -1.65
CA ALA A 68 7.74 5.09 -1.02
C ALA A 68 8.37 3.73 -1.33
N VAL A 69 8.57 2.94 -0.28
CA VAL A 69 9.08 1.57 -0.34
C VAL A 69 8.12 0.67 0.40
N ASP A 70 7.56 -0.28 -0.34
CA ASP A 70 6.67 -1.30 0.19
C ASP A 70 7.48 -2.51 0.65
N PHE A 71 7.06 -3.09 1.78
CA PHE A 71 7.59 -4.35 2.26
C PHE A 71 6.54 -5.08 3.07
N ARG A 72 6.80 -6.36 3.37
CA ARG A 72 5.92 -7.17 4.22
C ARG A 72 6.64 -7.58 5.47
N ALA A 73 5.89 -7.61 6.56
CA ALA A 73 6.36 -8.13 7.83
C ALA A 73 5.31 -9.07 8.45
N PRO A 74 5.75 -10.14 9.13
CA PRO A 74 4.84 -10.97 9.91
C PRO A 74 4.26 -10.12 11.05
N ALA A 75 2.99 -10.35 11.40
CA ALA A 75 2.31 -9.59 12.44
C ALA A 75 3.04 -9.63 13.79
N GLY A 76 3.73 -10.72 14.10
CA GLY A 76 4.55 -10.85 15.31
C GLY A 76 5.76 -9.91 15.39
N ARG A 77 6.11 -9.20 14.31
CA ARG A 77 7.14 -8.15 14.29
C ARG A 77 6.57 -6.73 14.31
N CYS A 78 5.24 -6.60 14.31
CA CYS A 78 4.54 -5.34 14.22
C CYS A 78 3.78 -5.08 15.52
N GLU A 79 4.15 -4.01 16.21
CA GLU A 79 3.46 -3.52 17.39
C GLU A 79 2.47 -2.43 16.94
N PRO A 80 1.15 -2.63 17.14
CA PRO A 80 0.16 -1.58 16.93
C PRO A 80 0.42 -0.40 17.85
N ILE A 81 0.12 0.80 17.36
CA ILE A 81 0.16 2.04 18.11
C ILE A 81 -1.23 2.32 18.66
N GLU A 82 -1.31 2.63 19.95
CA GLU A 82 -2.57 2.94 20.61
C GLU A 82 -3.21 4.21 20.02
N GLY A 83 -4.49 4.14 19.69
CA GLY A 83 -5.25 5.26 19.14
C GLY A 83 -5.30 5.33 17.60
N GLU A 84 -4.49 4.54 16.90
CA GLU A 84 -4.56 4.44 15.43
C GLU A 84 -5.79 3.63 14.95
N ALA A 85 -6.38 4.05 13.83
CA ALA A 85 -7.60 3.45 13.30
C ALA A 85 -7.31 2.29 12.31
N TYR A 86 -7.22 1.06 12.82
CA TYR A 86 -6.92 -0.14 12.02
C TYR A 86 -8.13 -0.85 11.42
N ASP A 87 -9.34 -0.47 11.82
CA ASP A 87 -10.60 -1.06 11.35
C ASP A 87 -10.80 -0.89 9.84
N GLN A 88 -10.22 0.16 9.26
CA GLN A 88 -10.25 0.46 7.83
C GLN A 88 -9.17 -0.27 7.00
N VAL A 89 -8.25 -1.01 7.64
CA VAL A 89 -7.17 -1.71 6.92
C VAL A 89 -7.74 -2.88 6.10
N PRO A 90 -7.55 -2.89 4.76
CA PRO A 90 -7.98 -3.97 3.90
C PRO A 90 -7.46 -5.33 4.37
N THR A 91 -8.34 -6.35 4.38
CA THR A 91 -8.01 -7.70 4.85
C THR A 91 -8.16 -8.71 3.72
N GLU A 92 -7.05 -9.24 3.21
CA GLU A 92 -7.05 -10.32 2.23
C GLU A 92 -7.27 -11.68 2.93
N ARG A 93 -8.24 -12.46 2.46
CA ARG A 93 -8.54 -13.81 2.94
C ARG A 93 -8.12 -14.85 1.89
N VAL A 94 -7.44 -15.91 2.32
CA VAL A 94 -7.00 -17.04 1.47
C VAL A 94 -8.16 -17.60 0.64
N GLY A 95 -7.92 -17.81 -0.66
CA GLY A 95 -8.81 -18.57 -1.55
C GLY A 95 -9.83 -17.75 -2.33
N VAL A 96 -9.92 -16.44 -2.09
CA VAL A 96 -10.75 -15.54 -2.91
C VAL A 96 -9.81 -14.50 -3.50
N ALA A 97 -9.42 -14.69 -4.76
CA ALA A 97 -8.78 -13.61 -5.50
C ALA A 97 -9.73 -12.41 -5.44
N PRO A 98 -9.28 -11.23 -4.96
CA PRO A 98 -10.15 -10.07 -4.89
C PRO A 98 -10.67 -9.78 -6.29
N ALA A 99 -11.93 -9.39 -6.47
CA ALA A 99 -12.49 -9.21 -7.82
C ALA A 99 -11.67 -8.21 -8.66
N TRP A 100 -11.02 -7.24 -8.00
CA TRP A 100 -10.24 -6.17 -8.60
C TRP A 100 -8.93 -5.95 -7.85
N LYS A 101 -7.96 -5.40 -8.58
CA LYS A 101 -6.71 -4.85 -8.02
C LYS A 101 -6.46 -3.49 -8.64
N VAL A 102 -5.76 -2.61 -7.95
CA VAL A 102 -5.35 -1.30 -8.47
C VAL A 102 -3.83 -1.26 -8.42
N GLU A 103 -3.20 -1.30 -9.58
CA GLU A 103 -1.76 -1.06 -9.71
C GLU A 103 -1.48 0.44 -9.59
N GLU A 104 -0.65 0.84 -8.62
CA GLU A 104 -0.15 2.21 -8.54
C GLU A 104 1.18 2.27 -9.29
N ARG A 105 1.21 3.05 -10.38
CA ARG A 105 2.40 3.16 -11.21
C ARG A 105 3.27 4.30 -10.73
N VAL A 106 4.52 3.97 -10.47
CA VAL A 106 5.56 4.95 -10.19
C VAL A 106 6.38 5.14 -11.45
N TYR A 107 6.28 6.32 -12.05
CA TYR A 107 7.10 6.69 -13.19
C TYR A 107 8.42 7.26 -12.71
N PHE A 108 9.53 6.68 -13.16
CA PHE A 108 10.86 7.26 -13.05
C PHE A 108 11.25 7.73 -14.47
N THR A 109 11.69 8.98 -14.61
CA THR A 109 11.98 9.71 -15.89
C THR A 109 10.77 10.39 -16.55
N ASP A 110 10.95 11.03 -17.73
CA ASP A 110 9.93 11.76 -18.51
C ASP A 110 8.78 10.87 -19.02
N ASP A 111 8.74 9.59 -18.62
CA ASP A 111 7.64 8.69 -18.92
C ASP A 111 6.34 9.21 -18.30
N VAL A 112 5.37 9.54 -19.15
CA VAL A 112 4.03 9.98 -18.75
C VAL A 112 3.05 8.83 -18.95
N GLY A 113 2.28 8.52 -17.92
CA GLY A 113 1.13 7.65 -18.05
C GLY A 113 0.23 7.69 -16.82
N PRO A 114 -0.79 6.82 -16.76
CA PRO A 114 -1.75 6.81 -15.66
C PRO A 114 -1.06 6.44 -14.33
N ALA A 115 -1.24 7.29 -13.32
CA ALA A 115 -0.77 7.07 -11.95
C ALA A 115 -1.41 5.82 -11.31
N SER A 116 -2.59 5.41 -11.79
CA SER A 116 -3.25 4.19 -11.34
C SER A 116 -3.79 3.37 -12.51
N ILE A 117 -3.56 2.07 -12.50
CA ILE A 117 -4.16 1.13 -13.45
C ILE A 117 -5.09 0.18 -12.69
N VAL A 118 -6.34 0.05 -13.12
CA VAL A 118 -7.27 -0.93 -12.55
C VAL A 118 -7.13 -2.26 -13.28
N HIS A 119 -7.14 -3.36 -12.54
CA HIS A 119 -7.01 -4.75 -13.00
C HIS A 119 -8.16 -5.61 -12.47
N ARG A 120 -8.45 -6.71 -13.17
CA ARG A 120 -9.19 -7.84 -12.58
C ARG A 120 -8.29 -8.55 -11.56
N GLY A 121 -8.90 -9.17 -10.56
CA GLY A 121 -8.23 -9.92 -9.50
C GLY A 121 -7.16 -10.90 -9.94
N HIS A 122 -7.48 -11.65 -10.99
CA HIS A 122 -6.64 -12.70 -11.56
C HIS A 122 -5.72 -12.19 -12.70
N CYS A 123 -5.58 -10.87 -12.87
CA CYS A 123 -4.72 -10.33 -13.92
C CYS A 123 -3.25 -10.50 -13.55
N HIS A 124 -2.48 -11.09 -14.45
CA HIS A 124 -1.02 -11.28 -14.30
C HIS A 124 -0.20 -10.17 -14.96
N ALA A 125 -0.84 -9.16 -15.56
CA ALA A 125 -0.16 -8.06 -16.25
C ALA A 125 0.25 -6.90 -15.33
N THR A 126 0.07 -7.05 -14.02
CA THR A 126 0.52 -6.07 -13.00
C THR A 126 2.05 -6.04 -12.98
N ARG A 127 2.65 -4.85 -13.11
CA ARG A 127 4.11 -4.67 -13.07
C ARG A 127 4.57 -4.16 -11.71
N ASP A 128 3.78 -3.29 -11.11
CA ASP A 128 4.03 -2.66 -9.81
C ASP A 128 3.09 -3.21 -8.71
N HIS A 129 3.15 -2.60 -7.52
CA HIS A 129 2.29 -2.95 -6.39
C HIS A 129 0.81 -2.76 -6.77
N ALA A 130 0.02 -3.82 -6.60
CA ALA A 130 -1.38 -3.86 -7.01
C ALA A 130 -2.30 -4.35 -5.89
N PRO A 131 -2.64 -3.49 -4.90
CA PRO A 131 -3.51 -3.86 -3.80
C PRO A 131 -4.92 -4.28 -4.26
N PRO A 132 -5.60 -5.15 -3.49
CA PRO A 132 -7.01 -5.47 -3.70
C PRO A 132 -7.92 -4.23 -3.69
N ALA A 133 -8.98 -4.23 -4.50
CA ALA A 133 -9.99 -3.17 -4.50
C ALA A 133 -11.43 -3.72 -4.58
N THR A 134 -12.38 -3.00 -3.99
CA THR A 134 -13.81 -3.25 -4.17
C THR A 134 -14.29 -2.79 -5.55
N THR A 135 -15.48 -3.24 -5.98
CA THR A 135 -16.10 -2.77 -7.24
C THR A 135 -16.30 -1.26 -7.26
N GLU A 136 -16.70 -0.67 -6.13
CA GLU A 136 -16.92 0.76 -5.99
C GLU A 136 -15.61 1.54 -6.06
N GLN A 137 -14.57 1.10 -5.36
CA GLN A 137 -13.22 1.69 -5.44
C GLN A 137 -12.66 1.61 -6.86
N ALA A 138 -12.81 0.47 -7.54
CA ALA A 138 -12.39 0.29 -8.92
C ALA A 138 -13.10 1.25 -9.88
N ARG A 139 -14.41 1.51 -9.68
CA ARG A 139 -15.16 2.51 -10.45
C ARG A 139 -14.70 3.93 -10.15
N ALA A 140 -14.58 4.27 -8.87
CA ALA A 140 -14.17 5.60 -8.43
C ALA A 140 -12.78 5.96 -8.99
N ILE A 141 -11.86 4.99 -9.00
CA ILE A 141 -10.52 5.17 -9.58
C ILE A 141 -10.62 5.34 -11.10
N LEU A 142 -11.38 4.52 -11.82
CA LEU A 142 -11.57 4.69 -13.27
C LEU A 142 -12.27 6.00 -13.66
N ALA A 143 -12.90 6.71 -12.72
CA ALA A 143 -13.47 8.02 -12.95
C ALA A 143 -12.44 9.16 -12.82
N ARG A 144 -11.26 8.90 -12.26
CA ARG A 144 -10.18 9.89 -12.16
C ARG A 144 -9.49 10.09 -13.51
N THR A 145 -9.00 11.31 -13.75
CA THR A 145 -8.31 11.69 -14.99
C THR A 145 -6.89 11.12 -15.10
N ASP A 146 -6.29 10.72 -13.99
CA ASP A 146 -4.94 10.17 -13.89
C ASP A 146 -4.93 8.63 -13.79
N ALA A 147 -6.06 7.97 -14.04
CA ALA A 147 -6.20 6.52 -13.97
C ALA A 147 -6.54 5.89 -15.32
N ALA A 148 -6.22 4.62 -15.48
CA ALA A 148 -6.58 3.85 -16.67
C ALA A 148 -7.07 2.44 -16.32
N ALA A 149 -7.82 1.83 -17.24
CA ALA A 149 -8.10 0.41 -17.20
C ALA A 149 -6.92 -0.37 -17.82
N CYS A 150 -6.53 -1.48 -17.19
CA CYS A 150 -5.56 -2.40 -17.77
C CYS A 150 -6.04 -2.90 -19.14
N GLN A 151 -5.22 -2.68 -20.17
CA GLN A 151 -5.58 -3.05 -21.55
C GLN A 151 -5.63 -4.57 -21.78
N VAL A 152 -4.96 -5.36 -20.93
CA VAL A 152 -4.93 -6.83 -21.02
C VAL A 152 -6.21 -7.44 -20.46
N CYS A 153 -6.53 -7.16 -19.19
CA CYS A 153 -7.68 -7.80 -18.54
C CYS A 153 -9.00 -7.03 -18.72
N ARG A 154 -8.97 -5.83 -19.30
CA ARG A 154 -10.14 -5.00 -19.63
C ARG A 154 -11.21 -4.98 -18.52
N PRO A 155 -10.87 -4.45 -17.32
CA PRO A 155 -11.82 -4.37 -16.21
C PRO A 155 -12.89 -3.31 -16.44
N ASP A 156 -12.67 -2.36 -17.36
CA ASP A 156 -13.65 -1.36 -17.80
C ASP A 156 -14.96 -1.99 -18.32
N ARG A 157 -14.88 -3.14 -19.00
CA ARG A 157 -16.05 -3.80 -19.59
C ARG A 157 -17.08 -4.24 -18.54
N PRO A 158 -16.75 -5.13 -17.58
CA PRO A 158 -17.69 -5.53 -16.55
C PRO A 158 -18.06 -4.38 -15.60
N LEU A 159 -17.17 -3.41 -15.36
CA LEU A 159 -17.45 -2.28 -14.48
C LEU A 159 -18.43 -1.27 -15.08
N ARG A 160 -18.53 -1.15 -16.41
CA ARG A 160 -19.51 -0.31 -17.12
C ARG A 160 -20.88 -0.95 -17.27
N THR A 161 -20.95 -2.28 -17.37
CA THR A 161 -22.21 -3.02 -17.57
C THR A 161 -23.00 -3.26 -16.28
N ALA A 162 -22.35 -3.17 -15.12
CA ALA A 162 -22.97 -3.35 -13.81
C ALA A 162 -23.48 -2.03 -13.18
N ALA A 163 -23.60 -0.95 -13.96
CA ALA A 163 -24.13 0.35 -13.53
C ALA A 163 -25.65 0.39 -13.64
#